data_AF-A0A091CYZ2-F1
#
_entry.id   AF-A0A091CYZ2-F1
#
_cell.length_a   1.000
_cell.length_b   1.000
_cell.length_c   1.000
_cell.angle_alpha   90.00
_cell.angle_beta   90.00
_cell.angle_gamma   90.00
#
_symmetry.space_group_name_H-M   'P 1'
#
loop_
_entity.id
_entity.type
_entity.pdbx_description
1 polymer ?
#
loop_
_entity_poly.entity_id
_entity_poly.type
_entity_poly.pdbx_seq_one_letter_code
_entity_poly.pdbx_strand_id
1 'polypeptide(L)'
;MAFANLRKVLISDSLDPCCRKILQDGGLQVVEKQNLSKEELIAELQDCEGLIVRSATKVTADVINAAEKLLVVGRAGTGVDNVDLEAATRKGILVMNTPNGNSLSAAELTCGMIMCLARQIPQATASMKAGKWDRKKFMGTELNGKTLGILGLGRIGREVAIRMQSFGMKTIGYDPVISPEVSASFGVQQLPLEEIWPLCDFITVHTPLLPSTTGLLNDSTFAQCKKGVRVVNCARGGIVDEGALLRALQSGQCAGAALDVFTEEPPRDRALVDHENVISCPHLGASTKEAQSRCGEEIAIQFVDMVKGKSLSGIVNAQALTSAFSPHTKPWIGLAEALGTLMQAWAGSPKGTVQVLTQGTSLKNAGNCLSPAVIVGLLKEASKQTDVNLVNAKLLVKEAGLNVRLAAHSLSALPFRLSFAVGSQLSQ
;
A
#
# COMPACT_ATOMS: atom_id res chain seq x y z
N MET A 1 27.10 -4.85 -4.54
CA MET A 1 25.73 -5.23 -4.08
C MET A 1 24.75 -4.39 -4.86
N ALA A 2 23.54 -4.87 -5.15
CA ALA A 2 22.56 -4.16 -6.00
C ALA A 2 22.28 -2.70 -5.56
N PHE A 3 22.54 -2.37 -4.29
CA PHE A 3 22.39 -1.02 -3.73
C PHE A 3 23.66 -0.48 -3.05
N ALA A 4 24.85 -0.99 -3.41
CA ALA A 4 26.12 -0.49 -2.86
C ALA A 4 26.38 1.01 -3.17
N ASN A 5 25.59 1.58 -4.07
CA ASN A 5 25.67 2.98 -4.48
C ASN A 5 24.66 3.86 -3.74
N LEU A 6 23.76 3.32 -2.90
CA LEU A 6 22.91 4.15 -2.05
C LEU A 6 23.77 4.83 -0.99
N ARG A 7 24.04 6.13 -1.17
CA ARG A 7 24.89 6.91 -0.25
C ARG A 7 24.17 8.15 0.24
N LYS A 8 23.40 8.80 -0.62
CA LYS A 8 22.74 10.06 -0.33
C LYS A 8 21.23 9.93 -0.49
N VAL A 9 20.51 10.31 0.57
CA VAL A 9 19.06 10.22 0.69
C VAL A 9 18.47 11.60 0.88
N LEU A 10 17.51 11.96 0.03
CA LEU A 10 16.67 13.14 0.19
C LEU A 10 15.44 12.79 1.01
N ILE A 11 15.18 13.53 2.08
CA ILE A 11 13.90 13.54 2.79
C ILE A 11 13.15 14.81 2.38
N SER A 12 12.05 14.63 1.64
CA SER A 12 11.32 15.73 0.99
C SER A 12 10.07 16.20 1.73
N ASP A 13 9.63 15.45 2.74
CA ASP A 13 8.46 15.76 3.56
C ASP A 13 8.86 15.83 5.05
N SER A 14 8.03 16.47 5.88
CA SER A 14 8.23 16.51 7.33
C SER A 14 8.15 15.12 7.95
N LEU A 15 9.26 14.65 8.52
CA LEU A 15 9.40 13.37 9.22
C LEU A 15 9.93 13.55 10.63
N ASP A 16 9.73 12.52 11.46
CA ASP A 16 10.30 12.51 12.81
C ASP A 16 11.83 12.53 12.73
N PRO A 17 12.53 13.32 13.58
CA PRO A 17 13.99 13.39 13.61
C PRO A 17 14.68 12.03 13.78
N CYS A 18 14.01 11.02 14.32
CA CYS A 18 14.53 9.66 14.43
C CYS A 18 14.95 9.09 13.07
N CYS A 19 14.22 9.42 11.99
CA CYS A 19 14.47 8.93 10.64
C CYS A 19 15.86 9.37 10.15
N ARG A 20 16.13 10.68 10.22
CA ARG A 20 17.43 11.27 9.87
C ARG A 20 18.55 10.63 10.68
N LYS A 21 18.37 10.50 11.99
CA LYS A 21 19.38 9.95 12.89
C LYS A 21 19.75 8.51 12.53
N ILE A 22 18.76 7.65 12.33
CA ILE A 22 18.98 6.23 11.99
C ILE A 22 19.70 6.09 10.63
N LEU A 23 19.35 6.91 9.64
CA LEU A 23 20.01 6.92 8.34
C LEU A 23 21.50 7.32 8.47
N GLN A 24 21.78 8.40 9.21
CA GLN A 24 23.14 8.88 9.45
C GLN A 24 23.99 7.86 10.23
N ASP A 25 23.44 7.28 11.30
CA ASP A 25 24.07 6.20 12.07
C ASP A 25 24.28 4.94 11.21
N GLY A 26 23.47 4.77 10.16
CA GLY A 26 23.60 3.73 9.15
C GLY A 26 24.65 4.01 8.07
N GLY A 27 25.30 5.17 8.08
CA GLY A 27 26.34 5.57 7.13
C GLY A 27 25.82 6.28 5.87
N LEU A 28 24.57 6.75 5.87
CA LEU A 28 23.98 7.49 4.75
C LEU A 28 24.12 9.00 4.97
N GLN A 29 24.43 9.73 3.90
CA GLN A 29 24.29 11.18 3.86
C GLN A 29 22.81 11.52 3.70
N VAL A 30 22.31 12.41 4.56
CA VAL A 30 20.90 12.83 4.53
C VAL A 30 20.80 14.31 4.17
N VAL A 31 19.95 14.62 3.20
CA VAL A 31 19.52 15.98 2.86
C VAL A 31 18.05 16.09 3.22
N GLU A 32 17.66 17.09 4.00
CA GLU A 32 16.24 17.36 4.29
C GLU A 32 15.85 18.71 3.69
N LYS A 33 14.88 18.67 2.76
CA LYS A 33 14.33 19.87 2.11
C LYS A 33 12.84 19.66 1.89
N GLN A 34 12.02 20.47 2.53
CA GLN A 34 10.57 20.34 2.50
C GLN A 34 9.94 21.34 1.53
N ASN A 35 8.68 21.08 1.13
CA ASN A 35 7.87 21.96 0.30
C ASN A 35 8.52 22.29 -1.06
N LEU A 36 9.24 21.32 -1.62
CA LEU A 36 9.85 21.46 -2.94
C LEU A 36 8.78 21.47 -4.03
N SER A 37 8.91 22.39 -4.97
CA SER A 37 8.22 22.28 -6.27
C SER A 37 8.70 21.03 -7.02
N LYS A 38 7.96 20.65 -8.07
CA LYS A 38 8.35 19.51 -8.93
C LYS A 38 9.75 19.72 -9.53
N GLU A 39 10.03 20.93 -9.97
CA GLU A 39 11.29 21.31 -10.62
C GLU A 39 12.46 21.26 -9.63
N GLU A 40 12.26 21.78 -8.41
CA GLU A 40 13.27 21.71 -7.34
C GLU A 40 13.50 20.26 -6.88
N LEU A 41 12.45 19.46 -6.76
CA LEU A 41 12.57 18.04 -6.42
C LEU A 41 13.41 17.30 -7.47
N ILE A 42 13.17 17.53 -8.76
CA ILE A 42 13.95 16.95 -9.84
C ILE A 42 15.42 17.38 -9.75
N ALA A 43 15.69 18.65 -9.44
CA ALA A 43 17.04 19.18 -9.31
C ALA A 43 17.81 18.51 -8.15
N GLU A 44 17.19 18.34 -6.99
CA GLU A 44 17.81 17.65 -5.85
C GLU A 44 18.09 16.17 -6.15
N LEU A 45 17.17 15.50 -6.87
CA LEU A 45 17.29 14.08 -7.22
C LEU A 45 18.42 13.79 -8.22
N GLN A 46 19.01 14.80 -8.87
CA GLN A 46 20.21 14.61 -9.69
C GLN A 46 21.44 14.17 -8.87
N ASP A 47 21.40 14.38 -7.56
CA ASP A 47 22.49 14.02 -6.64
C ASP A 47 22.00 13.20 -5.44
N CYS A 48 20.94 12.41 -5.61
CA CYS A 48 20.44 11.50 -4.58
C CYS A 48 20.09 10.13 -5.18
N GLU A 49 20.49 9.06 -4.49
CA GLU A 49 20.12 7.70 -4.87
C GLU A 49 18.89 7.18 -4.11
N GLY A 50 18.50 7.86 -3.03
CA GLY A 50 17.31 7.55 -2.26
C GLY A 50 16.42 8.76 -2.07
N LEU A 51 15.11 8.54 -2.11
CA LEU A 51 14.09 9.53 -1.78
C LEU A 51 13.19 8.97 -0.68
N ILE A 52 12.99 9.72 0.39
CA ILE A 52 11.97 9.43 1.40
C ILE A 52 10.92 10.53 1.35
N VAL A 53 9.65 10.11 1.24
CA VAL A 53 8.48 10.98 1.16
C VAL A 53 7.42 10.56 2.18
N ARG A 54 6.43 11.42 2.39
CA ARG A 54 5.16 11.11 3.07
C ARG A 54 4.00 11.23 2.09
N SER A 55 3.09 12.17 2.30
CA SER A 55 1.87 12.34 1.49
C SER A 55 1.90 13.59 0.62
N ALA A 56 2.75 14.56 0.97
CA ALA A 56 2.74 15.89 0.36
C ALA A 56 3.47 15.87 -0.98
N THR A 57 4.71 15.35 -0.98
CA THR A 57 5.49 15.20 -2.21
C THR A 57 4.86 14.16 -3.15
N LYS A 58 4.65 14.53 -4.42
CA LYS A 58 4.13 13.64 -5.47
C LYS A 58 5.28 13.14 -6.35
N VAL A 59 5.55 11.84 -6.29
CA VAL A 59 6.60 11.16 -7.05
C VAL A 59 5.99 10.62 -8.35
N THR A 60 5.71 11.54 -9.27
CA THR A 60 5.06 11.26 -10.57
C THR A 60 6.02 10.63 -11.57
N ALA A 61 5.50 10.09 -12.68
CA ALA A 61 6.31 9.58 -13.79
C ALA A 61 7.38 10.57 -14.26
N ASP A 62 7.05 11.86 -14.38
CA ASP A 62 8.00 12.89 -14.80
C ASP A 62 9.18 13.05 -13.81
N VAL A 63 8.88 13.03 -12.51
CA VAL A 63 9.92 13.10 -11.45
C VAL A 63 10.80 11.85 -11.52
N ILE A 64 10.18 10.68 -11.63
CA ILE A 64 10.87 9.39 -11.73
C ILE A 64 11.78 9.37 -12.96
N ASN A 65 11.26 9.75 -14.13
CA ASN A 65 11.99 9.72 -15.39
C ASN A 65 13.17 10.69 -15.41
N ALA A 66 13.05 11.85 -14.77
CA ALA A 66 14.13 12.83 -14.67
C ALA A 66 15.21 12.47 -13.63
N ALA A 67 14.92 11.59 -12.66
CA ALA A 67 15.86 11.22 -11.60
C ALA A 67 16.80 10.07 -12.03
N GLU A 68 17.95 10.40 -12.63
CA GLU A 68 18.86 9.39 -13.22
C GLU A 68 19.53 8.47 -12.19
N LYS A 69 19.87 8.99 -11.00
CA LYS A 69 20.58 8.21 -9.96
C LYS A 69 19.65 7.50 -8.98
N LEU A 70 18.35 7.77 -9.02
CA LEU A 70 17.40 7.31 -8.01
C LEU A 70 17.24 5.78 -8.08
N LEU A 71 17.54 5.11 -6.97
CA LEU A 71 17.48 3.65 -6.83
C LEU A 71 16.26 3.21 -6.02
N VAL A 72 15.82 4.05 -5.07
CA VAL A 72 14.77 3.70 -4.11
C VAL A 72 13.91 4.91 -3.72
N VAL A 73 12.60 4.68 -3.61
CA VAL A 73 11.63 5.59 -3.01
C VAL A 73 11.02 4.92 -1.78
N GLY A 74 11.20 5.54 -0.62
CA GLY A 74 10.59 5.14 0.63
C GLY A 74 9.42 6.03 0.99
N ARG A 75 8.22 5.47 1.10
CA ARG A 75 7.06 6.18 1.62
C ARG A 75 6.92 5.87 3.11
N ALA A 76 7.13 6.87 3.97
CA ALA A 76 6.85 6.79 5.41
C ALA A 76 5.33 6.85 5.69
N GLY A 77 4.68 5.71 5.46
CA GLY A 77 3.29 5.39 5.75
C GLY A 77 2.81 4.20 4.90
N THR A 78 1.60 3.71 5.14
CA THR A 78 1.11 2.49 4.48
C THR A 78 0.71 2.69 3.01
N GLY A 79 0.00 3.77 2.69
CA GLY A 79 -0.35 4.11 1.30
C GLY A 79 0.84 4.57 0.48
N VAL A 80 0.78 4.36 -0.83
CA VAL A 80 1.78 4.82 -1.80
C VAL A 80 1.13 5.54 -2.98
N ASP A 81 -0.07 6.08 -2.76
CA ASP A 81 -0.93 6.68 -3.79
C ASP A 81 -0.28 7.91 -4.46
N ASN A 82 0.70 8.52 -3.79
CA ASN A 82 1.50 9.63 -4.29
C ASN A 82 2.78 9.21 -5.03
N VAL A 83 2.98 7.92 -5.31
CA VAL A 83 4.13 7.38 -6.03
C VAL A 83 3.63 6.62 -7.26
N ASP A 84 4.11 6.98 -8.44
CA ASP A 84 3.80 6.25 -9.67
C ASP A 84 4.56 4.91 -9.70
N LEU A 85 3.88 3.86 -9.25
CA LEU A 85 4.46 2.51 -9.15
C LEU A 85 4.82 1.95 -10.53
N GLU A 86 4.07 2.27 -11.58
CA GLU A 86 4.35 1.75 -12.92
C GLU A 86 5.63 2.36 -13.48
N ALA A 87 5.74 3.69 -13.42
CA ALA A 87 6.94 4.41 -13.84
C ALA A 87 8.17 3.98 -13.01
N ALA A 88 8.02 3.86 -11.70
CA ALA A 88 9.09 3.41 -10.81
C ALA A 88 9.53 1.98 -11.17
N THR A 89 8.57 1.07 -11.36
CA THR A 89 8.86 -0.32 -11.76
C THR A 89 9.55 -0.36 -13.10
N ARG A 90 9.07 0.37 -14.10
CA ARG A 90 9.67 0.39 -15.45
C ARG A 90 11.11 0.88 -15.42
N LYS A 91 11.38 1.96 -14.67
CA LYS A 91 12.73 2.51 -14.48
C LYS A 91 13.60 1.67 -13.51
N GLY A 92 13.05 0.60 -12.93
CA GLY A 92 13.79 -0.29 -12.04
C GLY A 92 14.06 0.29 -10.65
N ILE A 93 13.28 1.29 -10.24
CA ILE A 93 13.36 1.94 -8.93
C ILE A 93 12.53 1.14 -7.92
N LEU A 94 13.15 0.77 -6.80
CA LEU A 94 12.46 0.06 -5.72
C LEU A 94 11.52 1.02 -4.97
N VAL A 95 10.28 0.61 -4.73
CA VAL A 95 9.36 1.37 -3.87
C VAL A 95 9.09 0.59 -2.60
N MET A 96 9.29 1.24 -1.46
CA MET A 96 9.04 0.69 -0.12
C MET A 96 8.05 1.54 0.66
N ASN A 97 7.28 0.92 1.55
CA ASN A 97 6.36 1.58 2.47
C ASN A 97 6.55 1.09 3.91
N THR A 98 5.80 1.68 4.85
CA THR A 98 5.82 1.28 6.27
C THR A 98 4.45 0.71 6.66
N PRO A 99 4.18 -0.57 6.37
CA PRO A 99 2.84 -1.15 6.46
C PRO A 99 2.30 -1.26 7.89
N ASN A 100 3.16 -1.13 8.91
CA ASN A 100 2.77 -1.29 10.31
C ASN A 100 2.65 0.05 11.05
N GLY A 101 3.46 1.06 10.68
CA GLY A 101 3.62 2.27 11.49
C GLY A 101 2.35 3.06 11.84
N ASN A 102 1.32 3.05 10.97
CA ASN A 102 0.10 3.86 11.16
C ASN A 102 -1.18 3.09 11.53
N SER A 103 -1.13 1.76 11.64
CA SER A 103 -2.36 0.96 11.79
C SER A 103 -3.19 1.34 13.02
N LEU A 104 -2.52 1.54 14.16
CA LEU A 104 -3.18 1.89 15.41
C LEU A 104 -3.84 3.28 15.36
N SER A 105 -3.11 4.29 14.88
CA SER A 105 -3.62 5.67 14.82
C SER A 105 -4.79 5.81 13.84
N ALA A 106 -4.77 5.08 12.72
CA ALA A 106 -5.88 5.07 11.79
C ALA A 106 -7.13 4.38 12.39
N ALA A 107 -6.93 3.30 13.16
CA ALA A 107 -8.01 2.65 13.88
C ALA A 107 -8.61 3.57 14.96
N GLU A 108 -7.77 4.25 15.74
CA GLU A 108 -8.22 5.22 16.76
C GLU A 108 -9.02 6.38 16.15
N LEU A 109 -8.55 6.95 15.03
CA LEU A 109 -9.30 7.98 14.32
C LEU A 109 -10.65 7.45 13.83
N THR A 110 -10.69 6.24 13.26
CA THR A 110 -11.94 5.61 12.80
C THR A 110 -12.94 5.44 13.95
N CYS A 111 -12.50 4.90 15.09
CA CYS A 111 -13.34 4.76 16.28
C CYS A 111 -13.82 6.13 16.78
N GLY A 112 -12.94 7.14 16.79
CA GLY A 112 -13.28 8.53 17.09
C GLY A 112 -14.36 9.09 16.17
N MET A 113 -14.25 8.85 14.87
CA MET A 113 -15.23 9.26 13.86
C MET A 113 -16.58 8.57 14.06
N ILE A 114 -16.61 7.28 14.39
CA ILE A 114 -17.85 6.55 14.72
C ILE A 114 -18.54 7.20 15.93
N MET A 115 -17.79 7.50 17.00
CA MET A 115 -18.33 8.18 18.19
C MET A 115 -18.84 9.60 17.86
N CYS A 116 -18.09 10.34 17.04
CA CYS A 116 -18.48 11.69 16.61
C CYS A 116 -19.75 11.67 15.78
N LEU A 117 -19.95 10.67 14.90
CA LEU A 117 -21.20 10.50 14.15
C LEU A 117 -22.37 10.11 15.04
N ALA A 118 -22.14 9.25 16.04
CA ALA A 118 -23.19 8.84 16.96
C ALA A 118 -23.73 10.02 17.79
N ARG A 119 -22.88 11.02 18.08
CA ARG A 119 -23.17 12.11 19.02
C ARG A 119 -23.12 13.52 18.43
N GLN A 120 -22.81 13.66 17.14
CA GLN A 120 -22.69 14.93 16.41
C GLN A 120 -21.73 15.93 17.09
N ILE A 121 -20.63 15.42 17.66
CA ILE A 121 -19.72 16.20 18.53
C ILE A 121 -19.13 17.43 17.81
N PRO A 122 -18.59 17.32 16.58
CA PRO A 122 -18.03 18.48 15.89
C PRO A 122 -19.07 19.58 15.62
N GLN A 123 -20.27 19.20 15.18
CA GLN A 123 -21.37 20.11 14.89
C GLN A 123 -21.86 20.80 16.17
N ALA A 124 -22.04 20.05 17.27
CA ALA A 124 -22.43 20.61 18.56
C ALA A 124 -21.36 21.57 19.12
N THR A 125 -20.08 21.23 18.96
CA THR A 125 -18.96 22.08 19.35
C THR A 125 -18.94 23.38 18.55
N ALA A 126 -19.14 23.31 17.23
CA ALA A 126 -19.21 24.49 16.37
C ALA A 126 -20.38 25.40 16.77
N SER A 127 -21.55 24.83 17.10
CA SER A 127 -22.71 25.57 17.61
C SER A 127 -22.39 26.33 18.89
N MET A 128 -21.75 25.68 19.87
CA MET A 128 -21.36 26.31 21.14
C MET A 128 -20.36 27.45 20.92
N LYS A 129 -19.37 27.26 20.04
CA LYS A 129 -18.39 28.30 19.67
C LYS A 129 -19.04 29.51 18.98
N ALA A 130 -20.16 29.30 18.29
CA ALA A 130 -20.97 30.35 17.70
C ALA A 130 -21.93 31.03 18.70
N GLY A 131 -21.83 30.72 20.01
CA GLY A 131 -22.65 31.32 21.07
C GLY A 131 -24.06 30.76 21.20
N LYS A 132 -24.36 29.62 20.55
CA LYS A 132 -25.69 29.00 20.57
C LYS A 132 -25.80 27.89 21.61
N TRP A 133 -27.00 27.68 22.16
CA TRP A 133 -27.33 26.59 23.10
C TRP A 133 -28.38 25.63 22.50
N ASP A 134 -28.01 24.95 21.42
CA ASP A 134 -28.93 24.13 20.59
C ASP A 134 -29.14 22.70 21.14
N ARG A 135 -29.35 22.54 22.46
CA ARG A 135 -29.47 21.22 23.12
C ARG A 135 -30.51 20.31 22.47
N LYS A 136 -31.64 20.86 22.02
CA LYS A 136 -32.73 20.09 21.40
C LYS A 136 -32.40 19.61 19.97
N LYS A 137 -31.46 20.27 19.28
CA LYS A 137 -31.06 19.95 17.90
C LYS A 137 -30.23 18.66 17.84
N PHE A 138 -29.33 18.47 18.82
CA PHE A 138 -28.35 17.39 18.81
C PHE A 138 -28.85 16.17 19.58
N MET A 139 -29.72 15.37 18.96
CA MET A 139 -30.16 14.08 19.48
C MET A 139 -29.30 12.95 18.90
N GLY A 140 -28.40 12.41 19.73
CA GLY A 140 -27.51 11.32 19.33
C GLY A 140 -28.15 9.93 19.38
N THR A 141 -27.35 8.93 19.03
CA THR A 141 -27.67 7.50 19.22
C THR A 141 -26.63 6.84 20.12
N GLU A 142 -27.05 5.84 20.88
CA GLU A 142 -26.14 4.93 21.57
C GLU A 142 -25.51 3.95 20.58
N LEU A 143 -24.27 3.57 20.85
CA LEU A 143 -23.54 2.54 20.10
C LEU A 143 -23.84 1.12 20.60
N ASN A 144 -24.12 0.95 21.89
CA ASN A 144 -24.41 -0.35 22.48
C ASN A 144 -25.57 -1.05 21.75
N GLY A 145 -25.35 -2.30 21.36
CA GLY A 145 -26.31 -3.13 20.63
C GLY A 145 -26.47 -2.81 19.14
N LYS A 146 -25.83 -1.76 18.62
CA LYS A 146 -25.83 -1.43 17.18
C LYS A 146 -24.87 -2.34 16.40
N THR A 147 -25.15 -2.52 15.12
CA THR A 147 -24.31 -3.32 14.21
C THR A 147 -23.36 -2.42 13.41
N LEU A 148 -22.07 -2.72 13.50
CA LEU A 148 -21.01 -2.15 12.67
C LEU A 148 -20.61 -3.14 11.57
N GLY A 149 -20.79 -2.74 10.30
CA GLY A 149 -20.20 -3.41 9.15
C GLY A 149 -18.79 -2.93 8.89
N ILE A 150 -17.83 -3.85 8.82
CA ILE A 150 -16.41 -3.56 8.59
C ILE A 150 -16.02 -4.17 7.25
N LEU A 151 -15.80 -3.32 6.24
CA LEU A 151 -15.37 -3.76 4.91
C LEU A 151 -13.85 -3.69 4.82
N GLY A 152 -13.18 -4.83 4.80
CA GLY A 152 -11.74 -4.95 4.98
C GLY A 152 -11.39 -5.32 6.42
N LEU A 153 -10.93 -6.55 6.62
CA LEU A 153 -10.64 -7.17 7.92
C LEU A 153 -9.14 -7.36 8.15
N GLY A 154 -8.33 -6.59 7.44
CA GLY A 154 -6.89 -6.47 7.68
C GLY A 154 -6.57 -5.81 9.03
N ARG A 155 -5.32 -5.35 9.16
CA ARG A 155 -4.77 -4.80 10.42
C ARG A 155 -5.68 -3.74 11.06
N ILE A 156 -6.09 -2.72 10.29
CA ILE A 156 -6.91 -1.60 10.81
C ILE A 156 -8.33 -2.09 11.14
N GLY A 157 -8.98 -2.82 10.23
CA GLY A 157 -10.34 -3.33 10.46
C GLY A 157 -10.45 -4.21 11.70
N ARG A 158 -9.45 -5.06 11.96
CA ARG A 158 -9.34 -5.83 13.20
C ARG A 158 -9.26 -4.94 14.45
N GLU A 159 -8.38 -3.94 14.45
CA GLU A 159 -8.21 -3.03 15.60
C GLU A 159 -9.49 -2.21 15.86
N VAL A 160 -10.19 -1.81 14.80
CA VAL A 160 -11.50 -1.13 14.90
C VAL A 160 -12.55 -2.07 15.50
N ALA A 161 -12.63 -3.33 15.02
CA ALA A 161 -13.57 -4.31 15.54
C ALA A 161 -13.43 -4.50 17.05
N ILE A 162 -12.22 -4.79 17.52
CA ILE A 162 -11.91 -5.04 18.93
C ILE A 162 -12.31 -3.84 19.80
N ARG A 163 -12.02 -2.61 19.35
CA ARG A 163 -12.38 -1.39 20.08
C ARG A 163 -13.89 -1.17 20.10
N MET A 164 -14.57 -1.29 18.97
CA MET A 164 -16.00 -1.02 18.89
C MET A 164 -16.85 -2.08 19.60
N GLN A 165 -16.38 -3.32 19.68
CA GLN A 165 -16.98 -4.36 20.54
C GLN A 165 -16.95 -3.96 22.03
N SER A 166 -15.92 -3.25 22.50
CA SER A 166 -15.87 -2.75 23.89
C SER A 166 -16.95 -1.70 24.21
N PHE A 167 -17.51 -1.05 23.18
CA PHE A 167 -18.70 -0.18 23.29
C PHE A 167 -20.03 -0.96 23.18
N GLY A 168 -19.98 -2.30 23.12
CA GLY A 168 -21.14 -3.17 22.99
C GLY A 168 -21.71 -3.27 21.58
N MET A 169 -20.98 -2.83 20.54
CA MET A 169 -21.42 -3.02 19.15
C MET A 169 -21.28 -4.47 18.70
N LYS A 170 -22.20 -4.93 17.87
CA LYS A 170 -22.07 -6.16 17.10
C LYS A 170 -21.24 -5.88 15.85
N THR A 171 -20.23 -6.69 15.57
CA THR A 171 -19.36 -6.49 14.40
C THR A 171 -19.54 -7.61 13.38
N ILE A 172 -19.92 -7.23 12.17
CA ILE A 172 -19.93 -8.08 10.98
C ILE A 172 -18.99 -7.50 9.94
N GLY A 173 -18.52 -8.29 8.98
CA GLY A 173 -17.60 -7.76 7.98
C GLY A 173 -17.40 -8.63 6.76
N TYR A 174 -16.62 -8.10 5.83
CA TYR A 174 -16.29 -8.76 4.58
C TYR A 174 -14.82 -8.53 4.24
N ASP A 175 -14.10 -9.59 3.91
CA ASP A 175 -12.76 -9.52 3.34
C ASP A 175 -12.49 -10.76 2.48
N PRO A 176 -12.17 -10.63 1.19
CA PRO A 176 -11.95 -11.77 0.31
C PRO A 176 -10.62 -12.50 0.56
N VAL A 177 -9.72 -11.93 1.37
CA VAL A 177 -8.37 -12.45 1.63
C VAL A 177 -8.28 -13.07 3.03
N ILE A 178 -8.94 -12.50 4.02
CA ILE A 178 -8.92 -12.99 5.41
C ILE A 178 -9.90 -14.15 5.57
N SER A 179 -9.44 -15.29 6.08
CA SER A 179 -10.31 -16.44 6.28
C SER A 179 -11.36 -16.22 7.39
N PRO A 180 -12.54 -16.87 7.31
CA PRO A 180 -13.57 -16.77 8.35
C PRO A 180 -13.09 -17.14 9.75
N GLU A 181 -12.16 -18.10 9.87
CA GLU A 181 -11.59 -18.52 11.15
C GLU A 181 -10.73 -17.40 11.77
N VAL A 182 -9.96 -16.69 10.94
CA VAL A 182 -9.15 -15.56 11.39
C VAL A 182 -10.04 -14.43 11.88
N SER A 183 -11.10 -14.08 11.15
CA SER A 183 -12.04 -13.04 11.60
C SER A 183 -12.82 -13.42 12.86
N ALA A 184 -13.22 -14.69 12.98
CA ALA A 184 -13.90 -15.18 14.17
C ALA A 184 -13.01 -15.09 15.42
N SER A 185 -11.68 -15.25 15.27
CA SER A 185 -10.73 -15.11 16.39
C SER A 185 -10.72 -13.72 17.06
N PHE A 186 -11.21 -12.69 16.36
CA PHE A 186 -11.40 -11.34 16.91
C PHE A 186 -12.87 -10.91 16.91
N GLY A 187 -13.80 -11.87 16.94
CA GLY A 187 -15.22 -11.62 17.18
C GLY A 187 -15.98 -10.99 16.01
N VAL A 188 -15.46 -11.06 14.79
CA VAL A 188 -16.16 -10.58 13.58
C VAL A 188 -16.72 -11.75 12.80
N GLN A 189 -18.04 -11.74 12.61
CA GLN A 189 -18.71 -12.65 11.69
C GLN A 189 -18.52 -12.15 10.25
N GLN A 190 -17.91 -12.98 9.40
CA GLN A 190 -17.85 -12.70 7.97
C GLN A 190 -19.15 -13.08 7.27
N LEU A 191 -19.62 -12.20 6.39
CA LEU A 191 -20.83 -12.37 5.58
C LEU A 191 -20.57 -11.90 4.14
N PRO A 192 -21.31 -12.42 3.15
CA PRO A 192 -21.39 -11.82 1.82
C PRO A 192 -21.85 -10.36 1.89
N LEU A 193 -21.41 -9.52 0.95
CA LEU A 193 -21.69 -8.08 0.96
C LEU A 193 -23.20 -7.78 0.97
N GLU A 194 -23.96 -8.51 0.17
CA GLU A 194 -25.42 -8.41 0.05
C GLU A 194 -26.16 -8.69 1.37
N GLU A 195 -25.58 -9.49 2.26
CA GLU A 195 -26.14 -9.78 3.59
C GLU A 195 -25.74 -8.72 4.62
N ILE A 196 -24.64 -8.00 4.40
CA ILE A 196 -24.13 -6.98 5.33
C ILE A 196 -24.99 -5.72 5.28
N TRP A 197 -25.32 -5.22 4.08
CA TRP A 197 -26.03 -3.94 3.89
C TRP A 197 -27.29 -3.80 4.74
N PRO A 198 -28.25 -4.75 4.72
CA PRO A 198 -29.50 -4.60 5.48
C PRO A 198 -29.32 -4.70 7.01
N LEU A 199 -28.14 -5.10 7.49
CA LEU A 199 -27.87 -5.31 8.92
C LEU A 199 -27.16 -4.12 9.59
N CYS A 200 -26.44 -3.30 8.83
CA CYS A 200 -25.57 -2.25 9.38
C CYS A 200 -26.31 -1.00 9.84
N ASP A 201 -26.04 -0.57 11.07
CA ASP A 201 -26.37 0.77 11.55
C ASP A 201 -25.21 1.75 11.26
N PHE A 202 -23.98 1.22 11.26
CA PHE A 202 -22.75 1.91 10.87
C PHE A 202 -21.97 1.03 9.89
N ILE A 203 -21.29 1.66 8.92
CA ILE A 203 -20.36 1.00 8.00
C ILE A 203 -19.03 1.75 8.05
N THR A 204 -17.93 1.01 8.15
CA THR A 204 -16.57 1.53 8.00
C THR A 204 -15.80 0.74 6.94
N VAL A 205 -14.98 1.45 6.16
CA VAL A 205 -14.17 0.84 5.10
C VAL A 205 -12.68 0.90 5.42
N HIS A 206 -11.99 -0.20 5.17
CA HIS A 206 -10.56 -0.43 5.44
C HIS A 206 -9.91 -1.29 4.34
N THR A 207 -10.44 -1.19 3.12
CA THR A 207 -9.87 -1.84 1.93
C THR A 207 -8.82 -0.95 1.26
N PRO A 208 -7.87 -1.52 0.48
CA PRO A 208 -7.13 -0.74 -0.49
C PRO A 208 -8.07 -0.21 -1.59
N LEU A 209 -7.68 0.86 -2.28
CA LEU A 209 -8.38 1.32 -3.48
C LEU A 209 -7.94 0.47 -4.68
N LEU A 210 -8.87 -0.29 -5.23
CA LEU A 210 -8.71 -1.20 -6.37
C LEU A 210 -9.92 -1.02 -7.29
N PRO A 211 -9.87 -1.50 -8.55
CA PRO A 211 -11.05 -1.50 -9.42
C PRO A 211 -12.27 -2.20 -8.79
N SER A 212 -12.05 -3.25 -7.99
CA SER A 212 -13.11 -3.99 -7.29
C SER A 212 -13.64 -3.30 -6.02
N THR A 213 -12.93 -2.31 -5.49
CA THR A 213 -13.33 -1.59 -4.25
C THR A 213 -13.65 -0.12 -4.51
N THR A 214 -13.46 0.36 -5.74
CA THR A 214 -13.89 1.69 -6.18
C THR A 214 -15.41 1.74 -6.21
N GLY A 215 -16.00 2.72 -5.53
CA GLY A 215 -17.45 2.84 -5.39
C GLY A 215 -18.08 1.63 -4.71
N LEU A 216 -17.37 0.97 -3.80
CA LEU A 216 -17.88 -0.15 -3.01
C LEU A 216 -19.15 0.24 -2.26
N LEU A 217 -19.23 1.49 -1.78
CA LEU A 217 -20.50 2.12 -1.41
C LEU A 217 -20.92 3.09 -2.53
N ASN A 218 -22.01 2.77 -3.20
CA ASN A 218 -22.64 3.53 -4.30
C ASN A 218 -24.18 3.57 -4.13
N ASP A 219 -24.91 4.14 -5.09
CA ASP A 219 -26.37 4.29 -5.00
C ASP A 219 -27.09 2.94 -4.75
N SER A 220 -26.65 1.88 -5.43
CA SER A 220 -27.26 0.55 -5.31
C SER A 220 -27.02 -0.07 -3.94
N THR A 221 -25.82 0.04 -3.40
CA THR A 221 -25.52 -0.50 -2.06
C THR A 221 -26.16 0.35 -0.96
N PHE A 222 -26.21 1.68 -1.13
CA PHE A 222 -26.91 2.56 -0.20
C PHE A 222 -28.40 2.24 -0.12
N ALA A 223 -29.05 1.92 -1.25
CA ALA A 223 -30.45 1.53 -1.29
C ALA A 223 -30.75 0.22 -0.53
N GLN A 224 -29.77 -0.67 -0.41
CA GLN A 224 -29.87 -1.93 0.34
C GLN A 224 -29.60 -1.75 1.84
N CYS A 225 -28.99 -0.63 2.23
CA CYS A 225 -28.69 -0.36 3.63
C CYS A 225 -29.96 -0.04 4.44
N LYS A 226 -29.87 -0.19 5.77
CA LYS A 226 -30.88 0.39 6.66
C LYS A 226 -31.01 1.88 6.41
N LYS A 227 -32.25 2.38 6.38
CA LYS A 227 -32.49 3.82 6.35
C LYS A 227 -31.87 4.47 7.59
N GLY A 228 -31.05 5.49 7.37
CA GLY A 228 -30.32 6.18 8.43
C GLY A 228 -28.97 5.53 8.80
N VAL A 229 -28.43 4.66 7.93
CA VAL A 229 -27.05 4.14 8.07
C VAL A 229 -26.05 5.30 8.17
N ARG A 230 -24.96 5.09 8.91
CA ARG A 230 -23.85 6.05 9.02
C ARG A 230 -22.57 5.47 8.45
N VAL A 231 -21.80 6.26 7.71
CA VAL A 231 -20.61 5.78 6.98
C VAL A 231 -19.34 6.44 7.47
N VAL A 232 -18.27 5.67 7.63
CA VAL A 232 -16.93 6.15 7.94
C VAL A 232 -15.94 5.70 6.87
N ASN A 233 -15.17 6.64 6.32
CA ASN A 233 -14.05 6.34 5.45
C ASN A 233 -12.80 7.08 5.91
N CYS A 234 -11.92 6.33 6.57
CA CYS A 234 -10.57 6.74 6.92
C CYS A 234 -9.51 5.90 6.18
N ALA A 235 -9.88 5.28 5.06
CA ALA A 235 -9.03 4.38 4.29
C ALA A 235 -8.48 5.08 3.04
N ARG A 236 -9.26 5.14 1.97
CA ARG A 236 -8.90 5.82 0.71
C ARG A 236 -10.10 6.51 0.09
N GLY A 237 -9.86 7.67 -0.53
CA GLY A 237 -10.83 8.31 -1.41
C GLY A 237 -11.29 7.37 -2.52
N GLY A 238 -12.53 7.54 -2.99
CA GLY A 238 -13.11 6.71 -4.05
C GLY A 238 -13.61 5.32 -3.64
N ILE A 239 -13.31 4.81 -2.42
CA ILE A 239 -13.96 3.57 -1.93
C ILE A 239 -15.46 3.79 -1.72
N VAL A 240 -15.81 4.95 -1.18
CA VAL A 240 -17.19 5.43 -1.13
C VAL A 240 -17.35 6.39 -2.30
N ASP A 241 -18.34 6.14 -3.16
CA ASP A 241 -18.72 7.07 -4.22
C ASP A 241 -19.28 8.35 -3.58
N GLU A 242 -18.55 9.44 -3.73
CA GLU A 242 -18.85 10.72 -3.09
C GLU A 242 -20.18 11.33 -3.57
N GLY A 243 -20.52 11.15 -4.85
CA GLY A 243 -21.78 11.62 -5.42
C GLY A 243 -22.98 10.82 -4.90
N ALA A 244 -22.85 9.49 -4.83
CA ALA A 244 -23.86 8.60 -4.26
C ALA A 244 -24.05 8.87 -2.77
N LEU A 245 -22.95 9.09 -2.03
CA LEU A 245 -23.02 9.46 -0.63
C LEU A 245 -23.78 10.77 -0.42
N LEU A 246 -23.52 11.80 -1.23
CA LEU A 246 -24.23 13.07 -1.15
C LEU A 246 -25.75 12.88 -1.39
N ARG A 247 -26.14 12.11 -2.41
CA ARG A 247 -27.56 11.78 -2.66
C ARG A 247 -28.19 10.97 -1.52
N ALA A 248 -27.45 10.03 -0.95
CA ALA A 248 -27.90 9.23 0.19
C ALA A 248 -28.10 10.10 1.45
N LEU A 249 -27.23 11.09 1.68
CA LEU A 249 -27.37 12.06 2.76
C LEU A 249 -28.60 12.96 2.56
N GLN A 250 -28.79 13.50 1.35
CA GLN A 250 -29.91 14.38 1.01
C GLN A 250 -31.27 13.68 1.12
N SER A 251 -31.35 12.40 0.74
CA SER A 251 -32.57 11.58 0.85
C SER A 251 -32.83 11.06 2.27
N GLY A 252 -31.86 11.18 3.18
CA GLY A 252 -31.90 10.59 4.52
C GLY A 252 -31.72 9.06 4.53
N GLN A 253 -31.33 8.45 3.41
CA GLN A 253 -30.90 7.05 3.37
C GLN A 253 -29.63 6.86 4.22
N CYS A 254 -28.70 7.82 4.16
CA CYS A 254 -27.56 7.95 5.06
C CYS A 254 -27.84 9.08 6.06
N ALA A 255 -27.73 8.80 7.37
CA ALA A 255 -27.96 9.81 8.41
C ALA A 255 -26.74 10.69 8.68
N GLY A 256 -25.56 10.29 8.22
CA GLY A 256 -24.32 11.06 8.39
C GLY A 256 -23.09 10.29 7.96
N ALA A 257 -22.03 11.03 7.63
CA ALA A 257 -20.78 10.45 7.17
C ALA A 257 -19.56 11.11 7.80
N ALA A 258 -18.50 10.34 8.03
CA ALA A 258 -17.21 10.84 8.49
C ALA A 258 -16.12 10.45 7.49
N LEU A 259 -15.47 11.45 6.90
CA LEU A 259 -14.50 11.28 5.81
C LEU A 259 -13.16 11.89 6.21
N ASP A 260 -12.13 11.08 6.30
CA ASP A 260 -10.75 11.57 6.46
C ASP A 260 -10.02 11.70 5.11
N VAL A 261 -10.58 11.11 4.05
CA VAL A 261 -9.96 10.97 2.73
C VAL A 261 -10.96 11.30 1.64
N PHE A 262 -10.46 11.81 0.52
CA PHE A 262 -11.26 12.25 -0.63
C PHE A 262 -10.64 11.75 -1.94
N THR A 263 -11.43 11.66 -3.00
CA THR A 263 -10.98 11.22 -4.33
C THR A 263 -9.96 12.20 -4.91
N GLU A 264 -10.17 13.50 -4.66
CA GLU A 264 -9.18 14.54 -4.89
C GLU A 264 -8.80 15.20 -3.56
N GLU A 265 -7.50 15.30 -3.28
CA GLU A 265 -6.98 15.90 -2.04
C GLU A 265 -5.97 17.02 -2.38
N PRO A 266 -6.24 18.29 -2.00
CA PRO A 266 -7.44 18.78 -1.31
C PRO A 266 -8.73 18.74 -2.16
N PRO A 267 -9.91 18.51 -1.56
CA PRO A 267 -11.16 18.40 -2.32
C PRO A 267 -11.57 19.74 -2.93
N ARG A 268 -11.71 19.78 -4.25
CA ARG A 268 -12.26 20.93 -4.98
C ARG A 268 -13.77 21.02 -4.86
N ASP A 269 -14.45 19.87 -4.97
CA ASP A 269 -15.88 19.80 -4.67
C ASP A 269 -16.07 19.84 -3.15
N ARG A 270 -16.78 20.87 -2.70
CA ARG A 270 -17.02 21.15 -1.30
C ARG A 270 -18.36 20.63 -0.81
N ALA A 271 -19.20 20.06 -1.68
CA ALA A 271 -20.58 19.68 -1.34
C ALA A 271 -20.66 18.72 -0.15
N LEU A 272 -19.78 17.72 -0.08
CA LEU A 272 -19.69 16.83 1.09
C LEU A 272 -19.06 17.52 2.29
N VAL A 273 -17.99 18.30 2.09
CA VAL A 273 -17.26 18.95 3.18
C VAL A 273 -18.16 19.94 3.94
N ASP A 274 -19.02 20.64 3.21
CA ASP A 274 -19.89 21.69 3.75
C ASP A 274 -21.27 21.15 4.19
N HIS A 275 -21.55 19.86 3.99
CA HIS A 275 -22.83 19.24 4.36
C HIS A 275 -22.96 19.08 5.89
N GLU A 276 -24.10 19.47 6.48
CA GLU A 276 -24.25 19.54 7.95
C GLU A 276 -24.07 18.20 8.69
N ASN A 277 -24.45 17.09 8.04
CA ASN A 277 -24.31 15.73 8.57
C ASN A 277 -22.98 15.05 8.21
N VAL A 278 -22.03 15.79 7.63
CA VAL A 278 -20.70 15.29 7.31
C VAL A 278 -19.68 15.83 8.30
N ILE A 279 -18.82 14.94 8.78
CA ILE A 279 -17.62 15.28 9.51
C ILE A 279 -16.46 15.00 8.56
N SER A 280 -15.56 15.96 8.38
CA SER A 280 -14.39 15.75 7.53
C SER A 280 -13.11 16.16 8.22
N CYS A 281 -12.02 15.49 7.84
CA CYS A 281 -10.66 15.80 8.29
C CYS A 281 -9.70 15.78 7.10
N PRO A 282 -8.60 16.56 7.15
CA PRO A 282 -7.64 16.63 6.06
C PRO A 282 -6.61 15.49 6.16
N HIS A 283 -7.06 14.24 6.01
CA HIS A 283 -6.20 13.04 5.96
C HIS A 283 -5.29 12.89 7.18
N LEU A 284 -5.91 12.82 8.35
CA LEU A 284 -5.28 12.75 9.66
C LEU A 284 -5.01 11.32 10.16
N GLY A 285 -5.40 10.27 9.44
CA GLY A 285 -5.31 8.87 9.92
C GLY A 285 -3.92 8.42 10.39
N ALA A 286 -2.84 9.05 9.89
CA ALA A 286 -1.47 8.80 10.35
C ALA A 286 -0.83 10.00 11.06
N SER A 287 -1.58 11.07 11.31
CA SER A 287 -1.08 12.35 11.83
C SER A 287 -1.03 12.36 13.36
N THR A 288 -0.31 11.39 13.93
CA THR A 288 -0.01 11.29 15.37
C THR A 288 1.50 11.23 15.57
N LYS A 289 2.00 11.71 16.72
CA LYS A 289 3.44 11.69 17.03
C LYS A 289 3.98 10.26 16.99
N GLU A 290 3.22 9.31 17.49
CA GLU A 290 3.58 7.90 17.60
C GLU A 290 3.63 7.24 16.22
N ALA A 291 2.67 7.53 15.33
CA ALA A 291 2.72 7.03 13.95
C ALA A 291 3.86 7.67 13.16
N GLN A 292 4.11 8.98 13.33
CA GLN A 292 5.26 9.64 12.71
C GLN A 292 6.57 8.98 13.11
N SER A 293 6.79 8.77 14.41
CA SER A 293 8.00 8.12 14.92
C SER A 293 8.14 6.70 14.37
N ARG A 294 7.10 5.87 14.43
CA ARG A 294 7.17 4.48 13.93
C ARG A 294 7.41 4.41 12.42
N CYS A 295 6.73 5.25 11.64
CA CYS A 295 6.95 5.30 10.18
C CYS A 295 8.35 5.81 9.83
N GLY A 296 8.84 6.86 10.52
CA GLY A 296 10.19 7.38 10.32
C GLY A 296 11.27 6.34 10.66
N GLU A 297 11.10 5.62 11.76
CA GLU A 297 11.99 4.53 12.17
C GLU A 297 11.95 3.36 11.20
N GLU A 298 10.76 2.86 10.85
CA GLU A 298 10.58 1.69 9.97
C GLU A 298 11.21 1.95 8.58
N ILE A 299 10.97 3.12 7.97
CA ILE A 299 11.54 3.42 6.64
C ILE A 299 13.06 3.62 6.70
N ALA A 300 13.58 4.23 7.77
CA ALA A 300 15.01 4.43 7.93
C ALA A 300 15.74 3.09 8.10
N ILE A 301 15.20 2.20 8.92
CA ILE A 301 15.73 0.84 9.11
C ILE A 301 15.74 0.09 7.77
N GLN A 302 14.67 0.16 6.98
CA GLN A 302 14.62 -0.49 5.66
C GLN A 302 15.74 0.01 4.73
N PHE A 303 16.01 1.31 4.69
CA PHE A 303 17.11 1.88 3.90
C PHE A 303 18.48 1.42 4.41
N VAL A 304 18.69 1.42 5.73
CA VAL A 304 19.94 0.95 6.34
C VAL A 304 20.17 -0.54 6.10
N ASP A 305 19.11 -1.34 6.20
CA ASP A 305 19.16 -2.78 5.94
C ASP A 305 19.47 -3.07 4.45
N MET A 306 19.01 -2.21 3.54
CA MET A 306 19.36 -2.28 2.12
C MET A 306 20.86 -2.05 1.86
N VAL A 307 21.46 -1.04 2.51
CA VAL A 307 22.92 -0.78 2.44
C VAL A 307 23.71 -1.94 3.04
N LYS A 308 23.22 -2.48 4.17
CA LYS A 308 23.88 -3.59 4.89
C LYS A 308 23.63 -4.97 4.25
N GLY A 309 22.86 -5.05 3.18
CA GLY A 309 22.56 -6.32 2.48
C GLY A 309 21.80 -7.31 3.35
N LYS A 310 20.85 -6.84 4.14
CA LYS A 310 19.92 -7.67 4.91
C LYS A 310 18.61 -7.90 4.15
N SER A 311 17.75 -8.75 4.70
CA SER A 311 16.38 -8.93 4.19
C SER A 311 15.61 -7.62 4.22
N LEU A 312 14.82 -7.37 3.18
CA LEU A 312 14.03 -6.15 3.03
C LEU A 312 12.59 -6.40 3.47
N SER A 313 11.93 -5.34 3.94
CA SER A 313 10.50 -5.34 4.25
C SER A 313 9.83 -4.14 3.57
N GLY A 314 8.49 -4.13 3.54
CA GLY A 314 7.74 -2.99 2.98
C GLY A 314 7.85 -2.84 1.46
N ILE A 315 8.44 -3.78 0.72
CA ILE A 315 8.56 -3.67 -0.73
C ILE A 315 7.18 -3.75 -1.39
N VAL A 316 6.84 -2.75 -2.19
CA VAL A 316 5.54 -2.64 -2.84
C VAL A 316 5.56 -3.18 -4.26
N ASN A 317 6.56 -2.78 -5.07
CA ASN A 317 6.57 -3.05 -6.51
C ASN A 317 7.41 -4.25 -6.95
N ALA A 318 8.13 -4.91 -6.02
CA ALA A 318 8.96 -6.07 -6.32
C ALA A 318 9.03 -7.06 -5.13
N GLN A 319 7.88 -7.56 -4.66
CA GLN A 319 7.78 -8.40 -3.45
C GLN A 319 8.67 -9.66 -3.47
N ALA A 320 9.00 -10.17 -4.65
CA ALA A 320 9.98 -11.24 -4.84
C ALA A 320 11.36 -10.93 -4.22
N LEU A 321 11.68 -9.65 -4.01
CA LEU A 321 12.98 -9.19 -3.51
C LEU A 321 13.11 -9.16 -1.99
N THR A 322 12.02 -9.41 -1.24
CA THR A 322 12.01 -9.45 0.23
C THR A 322 13.16 -10.29 0.80
N SER A 323 13.43 -11.45 0.19
CA SER A 323 14.48 -12.38 0.62
C SER A 323 15.68 -12.44 -0.35
N ALA A 324 15.69 -11.62 -1.40
CA ALA A 324 16.74 -11.68 -2.43
C ALA A 324 18.13 -11.37 -1.88
N PHE A 325 18.22 -10.52 -0.86
CA PHE A 325 19.49 -9.99 -0.40
C PHE A 325 20.10 -10.72 0.80
N SER A 326 19.51 -11.83 1.25
CA SER A 326 20.11 -12.61 2.34
C SER A 326 21.46 -13.22 1.93
N PRO A 327 22.43 -13.40 2.85
CA PRO A 327 23.73 -14.01 2.55
C PRO A 327 23.61 -15.38 1.87
N HIS A 328 22.57 -16.14 2.20
CA HIS A 328 22.32 -17.47 1.62
C HIS A 328 21.72 -17.41 0.21
N THR A 329 21.01 -16.34 -0.15
CA THR A 329 20.32 -16.19 -1.44
C THR A 329 21.19 -15.54 -2.51
N LYS A 330 22.11 -14.66 -2.11
CA LYS A 330 22.97 -13.89 -2.99
C LYS A 330 23.76 -14.72 -4.02
N PRO A 331 24.40 -15.86 -3.68
CA PRO A 331 25.10 -16.69 -4.67
C PRO A 331 24.16 -17.26 -5.74
N TRP A 332 22.92 -17.60 -5.35
CA TRP A 332 21.93 -18.15 -6.27
C TRP A 332 21.42 -17.12 -7.29
N ILE A 333 21.30 -15.86 -6.89
CA ILE A 333 20.95 -14.77 -7.82
C ILE A 333 22.06 -14.59 -8.86
N GLY A 334 23.32 -14.55 -8.44
CA GLY A 334 24.45 -14.45 -9.36
C GLY A 334 24.51 -15.63 -10.34
N LEU A 335 24.26 -16.85 -9.85
CA LEU A 335 24.15 -18.03 -10.72
C LEU A 335 22.97 -17.90 -11.70
N ALA A 336 21.79 -17.50 -11.22
CA ALA A 336 20.61 -17.33 -12.06
C ALA A 336 20.82 -16.28 -13.18
N GLU A 337 21.46 -15.15 -12.88
CA GLU A 337 21.85 -14.14 -13.87
C GLU A 337 22.83 -14.70 -14.91
N ALA A 338 23.86 -15.44 -14.46
CA ALA A 338 24.82 -16.06 -15.36
C ALA A 338 24.16 -17.09 -16.30
N LEU A 339 23.22 -17.87 -15.78
CA LEU A 339 22.45 -18.84 -16.56
C LEU A 339 21.51 -18.18 -17.56
N GLY A 340 20.88 -17.06 -17.20
CA GLY A 340 20.10 -16.25 -18.14
C GLY A 340 20.95 -15.68 -19.27
N THR A 341 22.15 -15.19 -18.94
CA THR A 341 23.12 -14.68 -19.92
C THR A 341 23.58 -15.79 -20.87
N LEU A 342 23.91 -16.97 -20.34
CA LEU A 342 24.28 -18.15 -21.13
C LEU A 342 23.15 -18.56 -22.08
N MET A 343 21.90 -18.50 -21.61
CA MET A 343 20.74 -18.82 -22.43
C MET A 343 20.53 -17.83 -23.57
N GLN A 344 20.69 -16.52 -23.32
CA GLN A 344 20.65 -15.51 -24.38
C GLN A 344 21.72 -15.81 -25.43
N ALA A 345 22.96 -16.09 -24.99
CA ALA A 345 24.07 -16.33 -25.91
C ALA A 345 23.84 -17.59 -26.76
N TRP A 346 23.19 -18.61 -26.20
CA TRP A 346 22.91 -19.86 -26.89
C TRP A 346 21.68 -19.81 -27.80
N ALA A 347 20.60 -19.16 -27.35
CA ALA A 347 19.32 -19.09 -28.06
C ALA A 347 19.20 -17.87 -28.99
N GLY A 348 20.12 -16.90 -28.89
CA GLY A 348 20.09 -15.63 -29.60
C GLY A 348 18.94 -14.73 -29.13
N SER A 349 17.82 -14.76 -29.85
CA SER A 349 16.58 -14.04 -29.51
C SER A 349 15.47 -15.03 -29.15
N PRO A 350 15.45 -15.57 -27.93
CA PRO A 350 14.47 -16.57 -27.54
C PRO A 350 13.05 -16.00 -27.70
N LYS A 351 12.16 -16.82 -28.27
CA LYS A 351 10.71 -16.56 -28.36
C LYS A 351 10.00 -17.73 -27.69
N GLY A 352 8.93 -17.45 -26.95
CA GLY A 352 8.10 -18.49 -26.31
C GLY A 352 8.21 -18.53 -24.79
N THR A 353 8.31 -19.74 -24.22
CA THR A 353 8.27 -19.94 -22.76
C THR A 353 9.64 -20.31 -22.21
N VAL A 354 10.10 -19.56 -21.20
CA VAL A 354 11.27 -19.88 -20.38
C VAL A 354 10.80 -20.54 -19.10
N GLN A 355 11.20 -21.79 -18.87
CA GLN A 355 10.90 -22.46 -17.61
C GLN A 355 12.10 -22.33 -16.67
N VAL A 356 11.88 -21.87 -15.44
CA VAL A 356 12.87 -21.86 -14.35
C VAL A 356 12.49 -22.98 -13.39
N LEU A 357 13.32 -24.01 -13.30
CA LEU A 357 13.12 -25.14 -12.41
C LEU A 357 14.07 -25.08 -11.22
N THR A 358 13.50 -25.06 -10.01
CA THR A 358 14.27 -25.12 -8.76
C THR A 358 14.01 -26.44 -8.05
N GLN A 359 15.08 -27.15 -7.66
CA GLN A 359 15.01 -28.39 -6.88
C GLN A 359 15.83 -28.28 -5.60
N GLY A 360 15.28 -28.79 -4.49
CA GLY A 360 15.92 -28.80 -3.16
C GLY A 360 15.25 -27.88 -2.14
N THR A 361 15.29 -28.27 -0.87
CA THR A 361 14.63 -27.54 0.23
C THR A 361 15.20 -26.15 0.46
N SER A 362 16.51 -25.97 0.25
CA SER A 362 17.21 -24.68 0.36
C SER A 362 16.76 -23.65 -0.68
N LEU A 363 16.17 -24.08 -1.80
CA LEU A 363 15.68 -23.19 -2.87
C LEU A 363 14.18 -22.93 -2.81
N LYS A 364 13.44 -23.60 -1.91
CA LYS A 364 11.99 -23.48 -1.78
C LYS A 364 11.53 -22.03 -1.59
N ASN A 365 12.27 -21.26 -0.79
CA ASN A 365 11.97 -19.84 -0.52
C ASN A 365 12.69 -18.89 -1.49
N ALA A 366 13.77 -19.34 -2.13
CA ALA A 366 14.55 -18.52 -3.07
C ALA A 366 13.92 -18.48 -4.47
N GLY A 367 13.12 -19.47 -4.87
CA GLY A 367 12.60 -19.56 -6.25
C GLY A 367 11.92 -18.28 -6.77
N ASN A 368 11.27 -17.52 -5.88
CA ASN A 368 10.59 -16.26 -6.25
C ASN A 368 11.56 -15.16 -6.71
N CYS A 369 12.78 -15.09 -6.18
CA CYS A 369 13.80 -14.12 -6.62
C CYS A 369 14.72 -14.65 -7.73
N LEU A 370 14.78 -15.97 -7.93
CA LEU A 370 15.60 -16.56 -9.00
C LEU A 370 15.00 -16.34 -10.39
N SER A 371 13.67 -16.40 -10.54
CA SER A 371 13.04 -16.14 -11.83
C SER A 371 13.34 -14.72 -12.36
N PRO A 372 13.18 -13.64 -11.56
CA PRO A 372 13.66 -12.31 -11.92
C PRO A 372 15.15 -12.26 -12.27
N ALA A 373 16.02 -12.95 -11.52
CA ALA A 373 17.46 -12.96 -11.78
C ALA A 373 17.82 -13.62 -13.13
N VAL A 374 17.15 -14.73 -13.49
CA VAL A 374 17.30 -15.34 -14.83
C VAL A 374 16.89 -14.35 -15.92
N ILE A 375 15.78 -13.65 -15.73
CA ILE A 375 15.30 -12.64 -16.69
C ILE A 375 16.30 -11.50 -16.87
N VAL A 376 16.90 -11.01 -15.79
CA VAL A 376 17.95 -9.97 -15.85
C VAL A 376 19.08 -10.44 -16.76
N GLY A 377 19.61 -11.64 -16.54
CA GLY A 377 20.65 -12.21 -17.41
C GLY A 377 20.22 -12.34 -18.87
N LEU A 378 18.97 -12.78 -19.08
CA LEU A 378 18.42 -13.01 -20.42
C LEU A 378 18.28 -11.72 -21.26
N LEU A 379 17.92 -10.61 -20.61
CA LEU A 379 17.63 -9.35 -21.30
C LEU A 379 18.79 -8.35 -21.28
N LYS A 380 19.85 -8.63 -20.51
CA LYS A 380 20.97 -7.71 -20.24
C LYS A 380 21.61 -7.13 -21.50
N GLU A 381 21.79 -7.94 -22.54
CA GLU A 381 22.40 -7.50 -23.80
C GLU A 381 21.38 -7.08 -24.87
N ALA A 382 20.12 -7.51 -24.73
CA ALA A 382 19.05 -7.23 -25.70
C ALA A 382 18.39 -5.86 -25.45
N SER A 383 18.38 -5.38 -24.20
CA SER A 383 17.75 -4.11 -23.84
C SER A 383 18.63 -2.94 -24.23
N LYS A 384 18.29 -2.27 -25.33
CA LYS A 384 18.99 -1.06 -25.80
C LYS A 384 18.46 0.25 -25.19
N GLN A 385 17.36 0.21 -24.43
CA GLN A 385 16.64 1.42 -23.97
C GLN A 385 16.43 1.51 -22.44
N THR A 386 16.45 0.39 -21.70
CA THR A 386 16.18 0.39 -20.25
C THR A 386 17.09 -0.60 -19.53
N ASP A 387 17.82 -0.16 -18.51
CA ASP A 387 18.63 -1.07 -17.70
C ASP A 387 17.74 -2.09 -16.99
N VAL A 388 17.89 -3.38 -17.34
CA VAL A 388 17.11 -4.46 -16.74
C VAL A 388 17.70 -4.80 -15.37
N ASN A 389 16.85 -4.85 -14.35
CA ASN A 389 17.19 -5.22 -13.00
C ASN A 389 16.08 -6.07 -12.34
N LEU A 390 16.29 -6.48 -11.09
CA LEU A 390 15.38 -7.39 -10.40
C LEU A 390 13.98 -6.79 -10.12
N VAL A 391 13.82 -5.47 -10.20
CA VAL A 391 12.54 -4.76 -10.04
C VAL A 391 11.74 -4.81 -11.34
N ASN A 392 12.36 -4.45 -12.46
CA ASN A 392 11.68 -4.31 -13.76
C ASN A 392 11.66 -5.59 -14.61
N ALA A 393 12.45 -6.60 -14.25
CA ALA A 393 12.61 -7.85 -15.00
C ALA A 393 11.27 -8.48 -15.42
N LYS A 394 10.33 -8.67 -14.49
CA LYS A 394 9.03 -9.31 -14.79
C LYS A 394 8.16 -8.49 -15.75
N LEU A 395 8.31 -7.17 -15.76
CA LEU A 395 7.60 -6.28 -16.68
C LEU A 395 8.22 -6.41 -18.08
N LEU A 396 9.54 -6.20 -18.18
CA LEU A 396 10.26 -6.15 -19.45
C LEU A 396 10.25 -7.48 -20.20
N VAL A 397 10.24 -8.63 -19.50
CA VAL A 397 10.17 -9.94 -20.17
C VAL A 397 8.83 -10.16 -20.87
N LYS A 398 7.73 -9.65 -20.30
CA LYS A 398 6.41 -9.73 -20.93
C LYS A 398 6.34 -8.87 -22.19
N GLU A 399 6.93 -7.67 -22.15
CA GLU A 399 7.02 -6.76 -23.30
C GLU A 399 7.90 -7.34 -24.42
N ALA A 400 8.95 -8.08 -24.05
CA ALA A 400 9.76 -8.86 -24.98
C ALA A 400 9.04 -10.09 -25.57
N GLY A 401 7.77 -10.34 -25.21
CA GLY A 401 6.98 -11.47 -25.71
C GLY A 401 7.38 -12.83 -25.12
N LEU A 402 8.06 -12.83 -23.98
CA LEU A 402 8.57 -14.03 -23.31
C LEU A 402 7.72 -14.35 -22.07
N ASN A 403 7.28 -15.60 -21.96
CA ASN A 403 6.57 -16.10 -20.78
C ASN A 403 7.53 -16.86 -19.87
N VAL A 404 7.71 -16.41 -18.62
CA VAL A 404 8.58 -17.10 -17.66
C VAL A 404 7.74 -17.86 -16.63
N ARG A 405 7.96 -19.16 -16.52
CA ARG A 405 7.26 -20.04 -15.55
C ARG A 405 8.24 -20.59 -14.53
N LEU A 406 7.92 -20.42 -13.25
CA LEU A 406 8.65 -21.05 -12.15
C LEU A 406 8.02 -22.41 -11.82
N ALA A 407 8.81 -23.47 -11.77
CA ALA A 407 8.39 -24.79 -11.31
C ALA A 407 9.32 -25.27 -10.18
N ALA A 408 8.77 -25.50 -8.99
CA ALA A 408 9.52 -26.02 -7.86
C ALA A 408 9.22 -27.51 -7.67
N HIS A 409 10.25 -28.35 -7.60
CA HIS A 409 10.10 -29.78 -7.28
C HIS A 409 10.80 -30.11 -5.96
N SER A 410 10.11 -30.87 -5.11
CA SER A 410 10.61 -31.30 -3.80
C SER A 410 11.35 -32.65 -3.81
N LEU A 411 11.49 -33.32 -4.97
CA LEU A 411 11.98 -34.70 -5.05
C LEU A 411 13.37 -34.83 -5.72
N SER A 412 14.36 -35.31 -4.95
CA SER A 412 15.34 -36.37 -5.26
C SER A 412 16.68 -36.17 -4.51
N ALA A 413 17.49 -37.24 -4.45
CA ALA A 413 18.73 -37.44 -3.68
C ALA A 413 19.94 -36.54 -4.05
N LEU A 414 19.72 -35.44 -4.77
CA LEU A 414 20.73 -34.43 -5.07
C LEU A 414 20.56 -33.21 -4.15
N PRO A 415 21.65 -32.60 -3.66
CA PRO A 415 21.54 -31.50 -2.69
C PRO A 415 20.85 -30.25 -3.26
N PHE A 416 20.90 -30.00 -4.57
CA PHE A 416 20.19 -28.90 -5.27
C PHE A 416 20.29 -29.04 -6.80
N ARG A 417 19.34 -28.45 -7.56
CA ARG A 417 19.43 -28.25 -9.03
C ARG A 417 18.67 -26.99 -9.47
N LEU A 418 19.30 -26.19 -10.32
CA LEU A 418 18.66 -25.11 -11.08
C LEU A 418 18.78 -25.44 -12.57
N SER A 419 17.65 -25.57 -13.27
CA SER A 419 17.63 -25.87 -14.70
C SER A 419 16.61 -25.01 -15.43
N PHE A 420 16.85 -24.76 -16.70
CA PHE A 420 15.97 -23.95 -17.53
C PHE A 420 15.87 -24.55 -18.92
N ALA A 421 14.70 -24.39 -19.54
CA ALA A 421 14.40 -24.91 -20.86
C ALA A 421 13.62 -23.86 -21.65
N VAL A 422 13.87 -23.79 -22.96
CA VAL A 422 13.14 -22.95 -23.90
C VAL A 422 12.21 -23.84 -24.70
N GLY A 423 10.91 -23.68 -24.51
CA GLY A 423 9.92 -24.34 -25.36
C GLY A 423 9.58 -23.43 -26.54
N SER A 424 9.97 -23.81 -27.76
CA SER A 424 9.33 -23.27 -28.95
C SER A 424 7.95 -23.92 -29.07
N GLN A 425 6.89 -23.12 -29.20
CA GLN A 425 5.69 -23.65 -29.85
C GLN A 425 6.08 -23.90 -31.31
N LEU A 426 6.46 -25.15 -31.60
CA LEU A 426 6.39 -25.65 -32.96
C LEU A 426 4.91 -25.63 -33.33
N SER A 427 4.53 -24.66 -34.18
CA SER A 427 3.30 -24.73 -34.95
C SER A 427 3.29 -26.05 -35.72
N GLN A 428 2.33 -26.91 -35.40
CA GLN A 428 1.76 -27.85 -36.37
C GLN A 428 0.35 -27.38 -36.70
#